data_AF-A0A2S8RW18-F1
#
_entry.id   AF-A0A2S8RW18-F1
#
_cell.length_a   1.000
_cell.length_b   1.000
_cell.length_c   1.000
_cell.angle_alpha   90.00
_cell.angle_beta   90.00
_cell.angle_gamma   90.00
#
_symmetry.space_group_name_H-M   'P 1'
#
loop_
_entity.id
_entity.type
_entity.pdbx_description
1 polymer ?
#
loop_
_entity_poly.entity_id
_entity_poly.type
_entity_poly.pdbx_seq_one_letter_code
_entity_poly.pdbx_strand_id
1 'polypeptide(L)'
;MNTVNTKETSDRIAHLAALVLRRSSVTFMEKELAGSALAQHHTSKQTSQKIGSLAAKVLADQASCHEAKELAGCVLSQVTHLNGPVPAR
;
A
#
# COMPACT_ATOMS: atom_id res chain seq x y z
N MET A 1 6.28 25.76 -2.95
CA MET A 1 5.47 24.82 -3.77
C MET A 1 5.85 23.43 -3.32
N ASN A 2 5.14 22.90 -2.33
CA ASN A 2 5.54 21.65 -1.66
C ASN A 2 4.28 20.81 -1.48
N THR A 3 3.66 20.43 -2.59
CA THR A 3 2.66 19.37 -2.59
C THR A 3 3.41 18.08 -2.28
N VAL A 4 3.51 17.76 -0.99
CA VAL A 4 3.88 16.43 -0.52
C VAL A 4 3.17 15.43 -1.42
N ASN A 5 3.94 14.60 -2.12
CA ASN A 5 3.50 13.59 -3.09
C ASN A 5 2.67 12.46 -2.45
N THR A 6 1.99 12.73 -1.33
CA THR A 6 1.10 11.79 -0.63
C THR A 6 -0.12 11.49 -1.49
N LYS A 7 -0.62 12.46 -2.26
CA LYS A 7 -1.77 12.27 -3.16
C LYS A 7 -1.42 11.38 -4.36
N GLU A 8 -0.35 11.71 -5.09
CA GLU A 8 0.17 10.92 -6.21
C GLU A 8 0.50 9.48 -5.80
N THR A 9 1.16 9.30 -4.64
CA THR A 9 1.52 7.97 -4.13
C THR A 9 0.27 7.19 -3.68
N SER A 10 -0.70 7.84 -3.04
CA SER A 10 -1.94 7.20 -2.60
C SER A 10 -2.84 6.82 -3.77
N ASP A 11 -2.87 7.61 -4.84
CA ASP A 11 -3.57 7.27 -6.09
C ASP A 11 -2.92 6.08 -6.78
N ARG A 12 -1.59 6.05 -6.87
CA ARG A 12 -0.86 4.90 -7.43
C ARG A 12 -1.08 3.62 -6.63
N ILE A 13 -1.08 3.71 -5.29
CA ILE A 13 -1.40 2.58 -4.40
C ILE A 13 -2.84 2.10 -4.61
N ALA A 14 -3.81 3.01 -4.65
CA ALA A 14 -5.22 2.67 -4.87
C ALA A 14 -5.43 2.01 -6.26
N HIS A 15 -4.75 2.52 -7.28
CA HIS A 15 -4.78 1.96 -8.63
C HIS A 15 -4.19 0.54 -8.67
N LEU A 16 -3.01 0.34 -8.09
CA LEU A 16 -2.38 -0.99 -7.98
C LEU A 16 -3.25 -1.95 -7.18
N ALA A 17 -3.85 -1.50 -6.08
CA ALA A 17 -4.77 -2.30 -5.29
C ALA A 17 -6.00 -2.72 -6.10
N ALA A 18 -6.59 -1.80 -6.87
CA ALA A 18 -7.71 -2.12 -7.75
C ALA A 18 -7.32 -3.15 -8.84
N LEU A 19 -6.10 -3.07 -9.39
CA LEU A 19 -5.58 -4.05 -10.36
C LEU A 19 -5.41 -5.43 -9.73
N VAL A 20 -4.84 -5.50 -8.52
CA VAL A 20 -4.69 -6.74 -7.75
C VAL A 20 -6.06 -7.36 -7.47
N LEU A 21 -7.05 -6.57 -7.02
CA LEU A 21 -8.42 -7.07 -6.76
C LEU A 21 -9.15 -7.53 -8.02
N ARG A 22 -8.90 -6.89 -9.18
CA ARG A 22 -9.46 -7.29 -10.48
C ARG A 22 -8.83 -8.57 -11.02
N ARG A 23 -7.64 -8.95 -10.56
CA ARG A 23 -7.03 -10.21 -10.96
C ARG A 23 -7.75 -11.39 -10.33
N SER A 24 -7.96 -12.44 -11.11
CA SER A 24 -8.49 -13.72 -10.61
C SER A 24 -7.41 -14.55 -9.91
N SER A 25 -6.14 -14.35 -10.26
CA SER A 25 -4.98 -15.16 -9.86
C SER A 25 -4.19 -14.58 -8.68
N VAL A 26 -4.86 -13.86 -7.77
CA VAL A 26 -4.21 -13.29 -6.57
C VAL A 26 -4.57 -14.11 -5.33
N THR A 27 -3.61 -14.24 -4.44
CA THR A 27 -3.78 -14.91 -3.16
C THR A 27 -4.73 -14.14 -2.25
N PHE A 28 -5.26 -14.83 -1.24
CA PHE A 28 -6.09 -14.20 -0.23
C PHE A 28 -5.35 -13.06 0.49
N MET A 29 -4.05 -13.21 0.76
CA MET A 29 -3.22 -12.17 1.39
C MET A 29 -3.07 -10.92 0.52
N GLU A 30 -2.90 -11.08 -0.79
CA GLU A 30 -2.82 -9.95 -1.72
C GLU A 30 -4.16 -9.21 -1.84
N LYS A 31 -5.29 -9.95 -1.85
CA LYS A 31 -6.63 -9.35 -1.82
C LYS A 31 -6.89 -8.58 -0.52
N GLU A 32 -6.55 -9.18 0.61
CA GLU A 32 -6.66 -8.53 1.93
C GLU A 32 -5.81 -7.27 1.99
N LEU A 33 -4.57 -7.32 1.48
CA LEU A 33 -3.67 -6.18 1.41
C LEU A 33 -4.23 -5.06 0.53
N ALA A 34 -4.68 -5.41 -0.68
CA ALA A 34 -5.25 -4.46 -1.63
C ALA A 34 -6.55 -3.84 -1.12
N GLY A 35 -7.46 -4.64 -0.56
CA GLY A 35 -8.68 -4.15 0.06
C GLY A 35 -8.39 -3.21 1.23
N SER A 36 -7.43 -3.55 2.07
CA SER A 36 -7.02 -2.70 3.21
C SER A 36 -6.34 -1.40 2.75
N ALA A 37 -5.52 -1.44 1.69
CA ALA A 37 -4.90 -0.25 1.11
C ALA A 37 -5.94 0.69 0.48
N LEU A 38 -6.94 0.15 -0.24
CA LEU A 38 -8.05 0.91 -0.81
C LEU A 38 -8.96 1.52 0.26
N ALA A 39 -9.29 0.73 1.29
CA ALA A 39 -10.07 1.22 2.42
C ALA A 39 -9.34 2.38 3.11
N GLN A 40 -8.02 2.25 3.31
CA GLN A 40 -7.19 3.30 3.88
C GLN A 40 -7.01 4.51 2.97
N HIS A 41 -7.01 4.38 1.65
CA HIS A 41 -7.00 5.54 0.75
C HIS A 41 -8.19 6.48 1.05
N HIS A 42 -9.34 5.91 1.40
CA HIS A 42 -10.55 6.68 1.67
C HIS A 42 -10.65 7.21 3.13
N THR A 43 -9.73 6.81 4.01
CA THR A 43 -9.67 7.29 5.40
C THR A 43 -8.33 7.94 5.66
N SER A 44 -8.31 9.16 6.18
CA SER A 44 -7.07 9.81 6.62
C SER A 44 -6.35 9.09 7.80
N LYS A 45 -6.78 7.88 8.19
CA LYS A 45 -6.14 7.07 9.23
C LYS A 45 -4.92 6.33 8.66
N GLN A 46 -3.82 6.55 9.36
CA GLN A 46 -2.49 6.01 9.15
C GLN A 46 -2.46 4.51 8.83
N THR A 47 -1.58 4.11 7.90
CA THR A 47 -1.35 2.70 7.57
C THR A 47 -1.01 1.90 8.83
N SER A 48 -1.93 1.04 9.28
CA SER A 48 -1.72 0.27 10.51
C SER A 48 -0.54 -0.70 10.34
N GLN A 49 0.25 -0.93 11.40
CA GLN A 49 1.37 -1.89 11.38
C GLN A 49 0.97 -3.25 10.82
N LYS A 50 -0.28 -3.69 11.05
CA LYS A 50 -0.85 -4.92 10.48
C LYS A 50 -0.76 -4.97 8.95
N ILE A 51 -1.04 -3.86 8.27
CA ILE A 51 -1.05 -3.76 6.81
C ILE A 51 0.38 -3.66 6.28
N GLY A 52 1.28 -2.99 7.00
CA GLY A 52 2.71 -3.05 6.73
C GLY A 52 3.28 -4.47 6.85
N SER A 53 2.91 -5.21 7.91
CA SER A 53 3.32 -6.61 8.06
C SER A 53 2.76 -7.52 6.97
N LEU A 54 1.51 -7.29 6.53
CA LEU A 54 0.91 -8.04 5.43
C LEU A 54 1.60 -7.73 4.10
N ALA A 55 1.92 -6.46 3.85
CA ALA A 55 2.73 -6.03 2.71
C ALA A 55 4.10 -6.71 2.71
N ALA A 56 4.80 -6.73 3.85
CA ALA A 56 6.10 -7.41 3.97
C ALA A 56 6.00 -8.91 3.65
N LYS A 57 4.93 -9.58 4.08
CA LYS A 57 4.68 -11.00 3.73
C LYS A 57 4.46 -11.20 2.24
N VAL A 58 3.63 -10.36 1.61
CA VAL A 58 3.38 -10.43 0.15
C VAL A 58 4.67 -10.17 -0.63
N LEU A 59 5.52 -9.25 -0.16
CA LEU A 59 6.81 -8.95 -0.78
C LEU A 59 7.82 -10.09 -0.64
N ALA A 60 7.82 -10.76 0.52
CA ALA A 60 8.66 -11.93 0.78
C ALA A 60 8.17 -13.18 0.06
N ASP A 61 6.89 -13.24 -0.31
CA ASP A 61 6.29 -14.38 -0.98
C ASP A 61 6.61 -14.38 -2.49
N GLN A 62 7.09 -15.52 -2.96
CA GLN A 62 7.55 -15.70 -4.33
C GLN A 62 6.39 -15.88 -5.32
N ALA A 63 5.25 -16.37 -4.85
CA ALA A 63 4.03 -16.59 -5.64
C ALA A 63 3.21 -15.31 -5.82
N SER A 64 3.49 -14.25 -5.06
CA SER A 64 2.88 -12.94 -5.24
C SER A 64 3.20 -12.34 -6.59
N CYS A 65 2.20 -11.71 -7.21
CA CYS A 65 2.37 -11.15 -8.54
C CYS A 65 3.05 -9.78 -8.51
N HIS A 66 3.54 -9.33 -9.67
CA HIS A 66 4.29 -8.09 -9.82
C HIS A 66 3.54 -6.86 -9.28
N GLU A 67 2.27 -6.66 -9.67
CA GLU A 67 1.48 -5.53 -9.13
C GLU A 67 1.30 -5.59 -7.61
N ALA A 68 1.18 -6.78 -7.01
CA ALA A 68 1.01 -6.92 -5.58
C ALA A 68 2.31 -6.66 -4.80
N LYS A 69 3.46 -7.06 -5.36
CA LYS A 69 4.78 -6.70 -4.81
C LYS A 69 5.02 -5.20 -4.91
N GLU A 70 4.66 -4.58 -6.03
CA GLU A 70 4.71 -3.11 -6.18
C GLU A 70 3.80 -2.40 -5.18
N LEU A 71 2.56 -2.87 -5.03
CA LEU A 71 1.61 -2.35 -4.03
C LEU A 71 2.18 -2.48 -2.62
N ALA A 72 2.68 -3.67 -2.26
CA ALA A 72 3.28 -3.93 -0.97
C ALA A 72 4.48 -3.02 -0.69
N GLY A 73 5.35 -2.80 -1.67
CA GLY A 73 6.48 -1.89 -1.57
C GLY A 73 6.04 -0.44 -1.35
N CYS A 74 5.02 0.02 -2.08
CA CYS A 74 4.48 1.37 -1.90
C CYS A 74 3.84 1.55 -0.52
N VAL A 75 3.07 0.56 -0.06
CA VAL A 75 2.45 0.56 1.27
C VAL A 75 3.52 0.60 2.36
N LEU A 76 4.57 -0.23 2.28
CA LEU A 76 5.70 -0.25 3.21
C LEU A 76 6.45 1.08 3.25
N SER A 77 6.77 1.64 2.08
CA SER A 77 7.36 2.97 1.99
C SER A 77 6.46 4.02 2.64
N GLN A 78 5.15 3.93 2.48
CA GLN A 78 4.23 4.86 3.15
C GLN A 78 4.21 4.68 4.67
N VAL A 79 4.20 3.45 5.20
CA VAL A 79 4.29 3.22 6.66
C VAL A 79 5.61 3.76 7.23
N THR A 80 6.69 3.65 6.46
CA THR A 80 8.02 4.13 6.84
C THR A 80 8.10 5.66 6.76
N HIS A 81 7.55 6.27 5.72
CA HIS A 81 7.48 7.73 5.55
C HIS A 81 6.54 8.40 6.54
N LEU A 82 5.50 7.72 7.02
CA LEU A 82 4.65 8.20 8.13
C LEU A 82 5.43 8.30 9.46
N ASN A 83 6.60 7.66 9.56
CA ASN A 83 7.52 7.76 10.69
C ASN A 83 8.73 8.70 10.41
N GLY A 84 8.78 9.34 9.23
CA GLY A 84 9.79 10.34 8.85
C GLY A 84 9.26 11.76 9.00
N PRO A 85 10.12 12.75 9.34
CA PRO A 85 9.74 13.93 10.09
C PRO A 85 8.62 14.71 9.42
N VAL A 86 7.57 14.97 10.19
CA VAL A 86 6.72 16.16 10.00
C VAL A 86 7.65 17.37 9.84
N PRO A 87 7.74 18.02 8.67
CA PRO A 87 8.37 19.32 8.63
C PRO A 87 7.41 20.27 9.36
N ALA A 88 7.76 20.55 10.61
CA ALA A 88 7.12 21.60 11.37
C ALA A 88 7.35 22.94 10.66
N ARG A 89 6.23 23.54 10.25
CA ARG A 89 5.98 24.98 10.07
C ARG A 89 6.59 25.68 8.85
#